data_AF-A0A1L7ULT4-F1
#
_entry.id   AF-A0A1L7ULT4-F1
#
_cell.length_a   1.000
_cell.length_b   1.000
_cell.length_c   1.000
_cell.angle_alpha   90.00
_cell.angle_beta   90.00
_cell.angle_gamma   90.00
#
_symmetry.space_group_name_H-M   'P 1'
#
loop_
_entity.id
_entity.type
_entity.pdbx_description
1 polymer ?
#
loop_
_entity_poly.entity_id
_entity_poly.type
_entity_poly.pdbx_seq_one_letter_code
_entity_poly.pdbx_strand_id
1 'polypeptide(L)'
;MRSILDLQDQLSELEDRLKACDDVDRVQLGLCSRRQDANITRRDILQRIRSALEVYDKAIQDYNSMLQLPEPQRAQRQNVENWVLGNKPLVRSESGCFLNMSNDTDYVALGVAQRSDRSGLESLAELALRTFPSVRRLFSTSETKTQDPNIFLFSTVLLDRVIKAFVALFVPLWLVLPTIILQASSGSLPRSIVFAFFIFGTSIMLFAAVDLTKHNFLVALITYATLLGAFLAESR
;
A
#
# COMPACT_ATOMS: atom_id res chain seq x y z
N MET A 1 -9.36 18.61 9.20
CA MET A 1 -8.58 19.86 9.29
C MET A 1 -9.35 21.03 9.93
N ARG A 2 -10.65 21.22 9.64
CA ARG A 2 -11.44 22.34 10.23
C ARG A 2 -11.49 22.35 11.77
N SER A 3 -11.46 21.18 12.42
CA SER A 3 -11.44 21.06 13.88
C SER A 3 -10.15 21.59 14.54
N ILE A 4 -8.98 21.42 13.89
CA ILE A 4 -7.71 21.93 14.40
C ILE A 4 -7.69 23.47 14.29
N LEU A 5 -8.24 24.00 13.19
CA LEU A 5 -8.38 25.45 13.00
C LEU A 5 -9.33 26.07 14.02
N ASP A 6 -10.42 25.38 14.38
CA ASP A 6 -11.32 25.82 15.45
C ASP A 6 -10.61 25.91 16.82
N LEU A 7 -9.75 24.93 17.15
CA LEU A 7 -8.92 24.99 18.36
C LEU A 7 -7.92 26.15 18.33
N GLN A 8 -7.34 26.44 17.16
CA GLN A 8 -6.44 27.58 16.99
C GLN A 8 -7.18 28.91 17.18
N ASP A 9 -8.40 29.02 16.67
CA ASP A 9 -9.25 30.20 16.83
C ASP A 9 -9.60 30.41 18.31
N GLN A 10 -10.02 29.34 19.01
CA GLN A 10 -10.27 29.39 20.46
C GLN A 10 -9.04 29.84 21.27
N LEU A 11 -7.84 29.41 20.89
CA LEU A 11 -6.60 29.87 21.51
C LEU A 11 -6.38 31.37 21.28
N SER A 12 -6.60 31.86 20.06
CA SER A 12 -6.47 33.28 19.75
C SER A 12 -7.46 34.14 20.55
N GLU A 13 -8.70 33.67 20.72
CA GLU A 13 -9.70 34.38 21.55
C GLU A 13 -9.28 34.45 23.01
N LEU A 14 -8.71 33.37 23.57
CA LEU A 14 -8.21 33.36 24.94
C LEU A 14 -6.98 34.27 25.11
N GLU A 15 -6.09 34.33 24.13
CA GLU A 15 -4.95 35.24 24.12
C GLU A 15 -5.39 36.70 24.05
N ASP A 16 -6.40 37.02 23.24
CA ASP A 16 -6.91 38.39 23.14
C ASP A 16 -7.64 38.81 24.43
N ARG A 17 -8.36 37.89 25.09
CA ARG A 17 -8.92 38.11 26.43
C ARG A 17 -7.82 38.32 27.48
N LEU A 18 -6.70 37.62 27.37
CA LEU A 18 -5.54 37.81 28.24
C LEU A 18 -4.92 39.20 28.04
N LYS A 19 -4.69 39.62 26.78
CA LYS A 19 -4.18 40.96 26.46
C LYS A 19 -5.09 42.05 27.01
N ALA A 20 -6.41 41.91 26.81
CA ALA A 20 -7.38 42.87 27.35
C ALA A 20 -7.36 42.93 28.88
N CYS A 21 -7.13 41.79 29.56
CA CYS A 21 -6.95 41.74 31.01
C CYS A 21 -5.66 42.45 31.44
N ASP A 22 -4.58 42.30 30.68
CA ASP A 22 -3.26 42.89 30.95
C ASP A 22 -3.25 44.40 30.73
N ASP A 23 -3.97 44.89 29.71
CA ASP A 23 -4.10 46.32 29.40
C ASP A 23 -4.86 47.10 30.48
N VAL A 24 -5.79 46.43 31.19
CA VAL A 24 -6.58 47.00 32.28
C VAL A 24 -5.81 46.99 33.61
N ASP A 25 -4.82 46.12 33.76
CA ASP A 25 -4.12 45.92 35.03
C ASP A 25 -3.12 47.06 35.30
N ARG A 26 -3.32 47.79 36.40
CA ARG A 26 -2.50 48.96 36.74
C ARG A 26 -1.17 48.59 37.39
N VAL A 27 -1.03 47.36 37.88
CA VAL A 27 0.13 46.91 38.67
C VAL A 27 1.09 46.10 37.80
N GLN A 28 2.05 46.79 37.17
CA GLN A 28 3.03 46.17 36.27
C GLN A 28 3.87 45.06 36.92
N LEU A 29 4.14 45.16 38.23
CA LEU A 29 4.89 44.14 38.98
C LEU A 29 4.19 42.76 38.97
N GLY A 30 2.86 42.72 38.93
CA GLY A 30 2.08 41.47 38.85
C GLY A 30 2.21 40.78 37.49
N LEU A 31 2.34 41.57 36.42
CA LEU A 31 2.53 41.07 35.06
C LEU A 31 3.92 40.44 34.87
N CYS A 32 4.94 40.96 35.58
CA CYS A 32 6.33 40.50 35.49
C CYS A 32 6.64 39.27 36.37
N SER A 33 5.77 38.89 37.32
CA SER A 33 6.06 37.83 38.28
C SER A 33 4.83 36.98 38.59
N ARG A 34 4.84 35.72 38.11
CA ARG A 34 3.80 34.72 38.40
C ARG A 34 3.56 34.51 39.91
N ARG A 35 4.57 34.72 40.75
CA ARG A 35 4.48 34.50 42.21
C ARG A 35 3.80 35.67 42.92
N GLN A 36 3.84 36.86 42.33
CA GLN A 36 3.27 38.10 42.85
C GLN A 36 1.98 38.48 42.11
N ASP A 37 1.57 37.68 41.13
CA ASP A 37 0.32 37.84 40.41
C ASP A 37 -0.86 37.51 41.34
N ALA A 38 -1.48 38.57 41.86
CA ALA A 38 -2.69 38.48 42.68
C ALA A 38 -3.96 38.37 41.81
N ASN A 39 -3.90 38.63 40.52
CA ASN A 39 -5.05 38.68 39.64
C ASN A 39 -5.59 37.25 39.39
N ILE A 40 -6.78 36.95 39.90
CA ILE A 40 -7.39 35.62 39.81
C ILE A 40 -7.92 35.37 38.39
N THR A 41 -8.45 36.39 37.72
CA THR A 41 -9.02 36.25 36.37
C THR A 41 -7.93 35.99 35.34
N ARG A 42 -6.80 36.69 35.42
CA ARG A 42 -5.60 36.43 34.60
C ARG A 42 -5.09 35.00 34.78
N ARG A 43 -5.03 34.51 36.02
CA ARG A 43 -4.60 33.14 36.34
C ARG A 43 -5.56 32.08 35.79
N ASP A 44 -6.86 32.31 35.86
CA ASP A 44 -7.87 31.42 35.26
C ASP A 44 -7.73 31.37 33.73
N ILE A 45 -7.56 32.52 33.07
CA ILE A 45 -7.34 32.59 31.62
C ILE A 45 -6.06 31.86 31.24
N LEU A 46 -4.95 32.08 31.94
CA LEU A 46 -3.68 31.37 31.70
C LEU A 46 -3.81 29.85 31.89
N GLN A 47 -4.60 29.40 32.87
CA GLN A 47 -4.87 27.98 33.07
C GLN A 47 -5.69 27.40 31.90
N ARG A 48 -6.70 28.13 31.41
CA ARG A 48 -7.48 27.73 30.23
C ARG A 48 -6.64 27.67 28.97
N ILE A 49 -5.79 28.68 28.74
CA ILE A 49 -4.82 28.69 27.63
C ILE A 49 -3.94 27.45 27.70
N ARG A 50 -3.39 27.13 28.88
CA ARG A 50 -2.55 25.94 29.05
C ARG A 50 -3.30 24.65 28.68
N SER A 51 -4.52 24.48 29.16
CA SER A 51 -5.32 23.30 28.82
C SER A 51 -5.68 23.22 27.33
N ALA A 52 -6.03 24.34 26.70
CA ALA A 52 -6.34 24.40 25.28
C ALA A 52 -5.10 24.12 24.42
N LEU A 53 -3.93 24.61 24.84
CA LEU A 53 -2.66 24.39 24.16
C LEU A 53 -2.22 22.93 24.24
N GLU A 54 -2.41 22.27 25.38
CA GLU A 54 -2.17 20.81 25.51
C GLU A 54 -3.05 19.99 24.56
N VAL A 55 -4.33 20.35 24.43
CA VAL A 55 -5.26 19.70 23.49
C VAL A 55 -4.85 19.96 22.05
N TYR A 56 -4.46 21.18 21.71
CA TYR A 56 -4.02 21.57 20.38
C TYR A 56 -2.72 20.89 19.96
N ASP A 57 -1.70 20.87 20.83
CA ASP A 57 -0.42 20.20 20.57
C ASP A 57 -0.64 18.70 20.31
N LYS A 58 -1.42 18.04 21.16
CA LYS A 58 -1.78 16.64 20.95
C LYS A 58 -2.51 16.43 19.62
N ALA A 59 -3.48 17.29 19.28
CA ALA A 59 -4.22 17.19 18.03
C ALA A 59 -3.31 17.34 16.80
N ILE A 60 -2.30 18.23 16.85
CA ILE A 60 -1.30 18.37 15.79
C ILE A 60 -0.42 17.13 15.69
N GLN A 61 0.07 16.62 16.82
CA GLN A 61 0.92 15.42 16.83
C GLN A 61 0.18 14.22 16.26
N ASP A 62 -1.07 14.02 16.69
CA ASP A 62 -1.94 12.96 16.19
C ASP A 62 -2.17 13.14 14.68
N TYR A 63 -2.49 14.36 14.22
CA TYR A 63 -2.68 14.64 12.80
C TYR A 63 -1.42 14.39 11.95
N ASN A 64 -0.26 14.84 12.42
CA ASN A 64 1.00 14.59 11.74
C ASN A 64 1.31 13.09 11.68
N SER A 65 1.07 12.37 12.78
CA SER A 65 1.23 10.91 12.80
C SER A 65 0.31 10.23 11.78
N MET A 66 -0.92 10.71 11.60
CA MET A 66 -1.86 10.20 10.61
C MET A 66 -1.41 10.49 9.17
N LEU A 67 -0.82 11.66 8.91
CA LEU A 67 -0.30 12.02 7.58
C LEU A 67 0.92 11.19 7.17
N GLN A 68 1.70 10.69 8.13
CA GLN A 68 2.88 9.87 7.86
C GLN A 68 2.53 8.41 7.54
N LEU A 69 1.30 8.00 7.80
CA LEU A 69 0.88 6.64 7.52
C LEU A 69 0.74 6.41 6.01
N PRO A 70 1.10 5.22 5.52
CA PRO A 70 1.09 4.92 4.11
C PRO A 70 -0.32 4.86 3.53
N GLU A 71 -0.43 5.23 2.26
CA GLU A 71 -1.64 5.04 1.48
C GLU A 71 -1.93 3.53 1.34
N PRO A 72 -3.16 3.07 1.60
CA PRO A 72 -3.52 1.67 1.49
C PRO A 72 -3.57 1.22 0.04
N GLN A 73 -3.20 -0.03 -0.17
CA GLN A 73 -3.25 -0.64 -1.50
C GLN A 73 -4.72 -0.72 -1.98
N ARG A 74 -4.95 -0.56 -3.29
CA ARG A 74 -6.29 -0.71 -3.90
C ARG A 74 -6.99 -2.02 -3.52
N ALA A 75 -6.24 -3.09 -3.35
CA ALA A 75 -6.74 -4.38 -2.88
C ALA A 75 -7.37 -4.32 -1.49
N GLN A 76 -6.70 -3.64 -0.56
CA GLN A 76 -7.16 -3.51 0.82
C GLN A 76 -8.41 -2.64 0.89
N ARG A 77 -8.46 -1.55 0.10
CA ARG A 77 -9.67 -0.71 -0.03
C ARG A 77 -10.87 -1.52 -0.51
N GLN A 78 -10.71 -2.31 -1.57
CA GLN A 78 -11.78 -3.14 -2.11
C GLN A 78 -12.30 -4.16 -1.09
N ASN A 79 -11.42 -4.73 -0.27
CA ASN A 79 -11.82 -5.67 0.77
C ASN A 79 -12.69 -5.02 1.86
N VAL A 80 -12.35 -3.79 2.26
CA VAL A 80 -13.16 -3.02 3.22
C VAL A 80 -14.51 -2.70 2.60
N GLU A 81 -14.54 -2.25 1.35
CA GLU A 81 -15.79 -1.96 0.63
C GLU A 81 -16.69 -3.20 0.54
N ASN A 82 -16.12 -4.34 0.14
CA ASN A 82 -16.85 -5.61 0.06
C ASN A 82 -17.41 -6.03 1.42
N TRP A 83 -16.65 -5.83 2.50
CA TRP A 83 -17.10 -6.13 3.85
C TRP A 83 -18.23 -5.21 4.31
N VAL A 84 -18.10 -3.89 4.09
CA VAL A 84 -19.15 -2.91 4.44
C VAL A 84 -20.44 -3.20 3.67
N LEU A 85 -20.33 -3.50 2.37
CA LEU A 85 -21.48 -3.85 1.53
C LEU A 85 -22.12 -5.19 1.91
N GLY A 86 -21.30 -6.16 2.29
CA GLY A 86 -21.75 -7.51 2.63
C GLY A 86 -22.39 -7.61 4.01
N ASN A 87 -21.78 -6.99 5.03
CA ASN A 87 -22.25 -7.06 6.41
C ASN A 87 -23.18 -5.91 6.80
N LYS A 88 -23.20 -4.83 6.01
CA LYS A 88 -24.05 -3.63 6.21
C LYS A 88 -24.08 -3.18 7.67
N PRO A 89 -22.92 -2.89 8.27
CA PRO A 89 -22.85 -2.56 9.71
C PRO A 89 -23.48 -1.20 10.05
N LEU A 90 -23.75 -0.35 9.05
CA LEU A 90 -24.24 1.00 9.22
C LEU A 90 -25.64 1.17 8.60
N VAL A 91 -26.41 2.11 9.16
CA VAL A 91 -27.69 2.54 8.58
C VAL A 91 -27.45 3.19 7.22
N ARG A 92 -28.38 2.99 6.28
CA ARG A 92 -28.23 3.42 4.88
C ARG A 92 -27.94 4.92 4.74
N SER A 93 -28.47 5.76 5.63
CA SER A 93 -28.22 7.20 5.68
C SER A 93 -26.76 7.56 5.99
N GLU A 94 -26.09 6.75 6.80
CA GLU A 94 -24.69 6.97 7.21
C GLU A 94 -23.72 6.26 6.28
N SER A 95 -24.15 5.14 5.67
CA SER A 95 -23.32 4.36 4.76
C SER A 95 -22.86 5.14 3.52
N GLY A 96 -23.57 6.19 3.09
CA GLY A 96 -23.24 6.93 1.87
C GLY A 96 -21.83 7.53 1.86
N CYS A 97 -21.37 8.04 3.01
CA CYS A 97 -20.00 8.58 3.16
C CYS A 97 -18.93 7.49 3.01
N PHE A 98 -19.24 6.27 3.47
CA PHE A 98 -18.34 5.12 3.41
C PHE A 98 -18.47 4.32 2.11
N LEU A 99 -19.50 4.55 1.28
CA LEU A 99 -19.74 3.79 0.05
C LEU A 99 -19.22 4.49 -1.20
N ASN A 100 -19.02 5.81 -1.18
CA ASN A 100 -18.32 6.54 -2.26
C ASN A 100 -16.79 6.39 -2.17
N MET A 101 -16.36 5.24 -1.63
CA MET A 101 -15.08 4.90 -1.03
C MET A 101 -13.94 4.74 -2.03
N SER A 102 -14.28 4.40 -3.28
CA SER A 102 -13.31 3.96 -4.29
C SER A 102 -12.48 5.09 -4.88
N ASN A 103 -12.94 6.34 -4.73
CA ASN A 103 -12.28 7.52 -5.29
C ASN A 103 -11.64 8.44 -4.23
N ASP A 104 -11.92 8.20 -2.94
CA ASP A 104 -11.51 9.09 -1.85
C ASP A 104 -10.21 8.65 -1.18
N THR A 105 -9.35 9.63 -0.85
CA THR A 105 -8.02 9.43 -0.26
C THR A 105 -8.03 9.25 1.26
N ASP A 106 -9.20 9.15 1.88
CA ASP A 106 -9.37 9.15 3.35
C ASP A 106 -8.97 7.83 4.04
N TYR A 107 -8.57 6.81 3.27
CA TYR A 107 -8.08 5.56 3.84
C TYR A 107 -6.59 5.60 4.09
N VAL A 108 -6.22 5.03 5.22
CA VAL A 108 -4.85 4.96 5.68
C VAL A 108 -4.56 3.53 6.13
N ALA A 109 -3.40 3.00 5.76
CA ALA A 109 -2.97 1.69 6.24
C ALA A 109 -2.25 1.85 7.60
N LEU A 110 -2.82 1.25 8.64
CA LEU A 110 -2.23 1.20 9.99
C LEU A 110 -1.08 0.18 10.11
N GLY A 111 -0.97 -0.72 9.13
CA GLY A 111 0.12 -1.70 9.07
C GLY A 111 1.38 -1.11 8.47
N VAL A 112 2.54 -1.61 8.91
CA VAL A 112 3.83 -1.38 8.24
C VAL A 112 3.61 -1.51 6.75
N ALA A 113 3.94 -0.44 5.99
CA ALA A 113 3.89 -0.42 4.53
C ALA A 113 4.40 -1.77 4.02
N GLN A 114 3.46 -2.64 3.63
CA GLN A 114 3.77 -4.02 3.31
C GLN A 114 4.56 -3.93 2.00
N ARG A 115 5.90 -3.95 2.11
CA ARG A 115 6.91 -3.93 1.05
C ARG A 115 6.33 -3.46 -0.29
N SER A 116 6.61 -2.21 -0.68
CA SER A 116 6.37 -1.75 -2.06
C SER A 116 7.14 -2.56 -3.10
N ASP A 117 7.98 -3.49 -2.68
CA ASP A 117 8.72 -4.49 -3.46
C ASP A 117 7.87 -5.72 -3.82
N ARG A 118 6.57 -5.55 -4.08
CA ARG A 118 5.79 -6.62 -4.69
C ARG A 118 6.20 -6.74 -6.15
N SER A 119 6.92 -7.81 -6.47
CA SER A 119 7.31 -8.16 -7.84
C SER A 119 6.10 -8.09 -8.78
N GLY A 120 6.30 -7.67 -10.04
CA GLY A 120 5.26 -7.71 -11.07
C GLY A 120 4.50 -9.04 -11.15
N LEU A 121 5.17 -10.16 -10.86
CA LEU A 121 4.55 -11.49 -10.74
C LEU A 121 3.55 -11.61 -9.60
N GLU A 122 3.79 -10.97 -8.45
CA GLU A 122 2.83 -10.94 -7.35
C GLU A 122 1.56 -10.19 -7.75
N SER A 123 1.71 -9.10 -8.50
CA SER A 123 0.57 -8.32 -9.01
C SER A 123 -0.25 -9.11 -10.03
N LEU A 124 0.41 -9.86 -10.92
CA LEU A 124 -0.24 -10.73 -11.91
C LEU A 124 -0.90 -11.94 -11.26
N ALA A 125 -0.24 -12.54 -10.26
CA ALA A 125 -0.83 -13.63 -9.49
C ALA A 125 -2.08 -13.14 -8.76
N GLU A 126 -2.05 -11.95 -8.16
CA GLU A 126 -3.23 -11.37 -7.51
C GLU A 126 -4.36 -11.11 -8.52
N LEU A 127 -4.05 -10.58 -9.69
CA LEU A 127 -5.03 -10.37 -10.76
C LEU A 127 -5.63 -11.70 -11.24
N ALA A 128 -4.79 -12.69 -11.53
CA ALA A 128 -5.22 -14.02 -11.96
C ALA A 128 -6.09 -14.69 -10.89
N LEU A 129 -5.75 -14.55 -9.61
CA LEU A 129 -6.55 -15.09 -8.50
C LEU A 129 -7.90 -14.39 -8.35
N ARG A 130 -8.00 -13.10 -8.70
CA ARG A 130 -9.28 -12.39 -8.78
C ARG A 130 -10.12 -12.87 -9.97
N THR A 131 -9.48 -13.14 -11.12
CA THR A 131 -10.16 -13.60 -12.34
C THR A 131 -10.60 -15.06 -12.26
N PHE A 132 -9.85 -15.92 -11.57
CA PHE A 132 -10.11 -17.35 -11.47
C PHE A 132 -10.59 -17.77 -10.06
N PRO A 133 -11.91 -17.73 -9.79
CA PRO A 133 -12.48 -18.03 -8.48
C PRO A 133 -12.28 -19.49 -8.03
N SER A 134 -12.00 -20.42 -8.96
CA SER A 134 -11.76 -21.83 -8.63
C SER A 134 -10.43 -22.05 -7.91
N VAL A 135 -9.37 -21.32 -8.31
CA VAL A 135 -8.04 -21.44 -7.71
C VAL A 135 -7.98 -20.73 -6.37
N ARG A 136 -8.84 -19.72 -6.18
CA ARG A 136 -9.03 -18.98 -4.93
C ARG A 136 -9.31 -19.89 -3.72
N ARG A 137 -10.10 -20.94 -3.90
CA ARG A 137 -10.46 -21.88 -2.82
C ARG A 137 -9.25 -22.70 -2.34
N LEU A 138 -8.29 -22.95 -3.23
CA LEU A 138 -7.05 -23.66 -2.92
C LEU A 138 -6.08 -22.79 -2.09
N PHE A 139 -6.12 -21.47 -2.31
CA PHE A 139 -5.25 -20.50 -1.62
C PHE A 139 -5.87 -19.88 -0.36
N SER A 140 -7.17 -20.04 -0.17
CA SER A 140 -7.90 -19.70 1.05
C SER A 140 -7.60 -20.74 2.14
N THR A 141 -6.40 -20.73 2.70
CA THR A 141 -6.07 -21.56 3.87
C THR A 141 -6.58 -20.88 5.15
N SER A 142 -7.04 -21.73 6.09
CA SER A 142 -7.61 -21.47 7.43
C SER A 142 -6.84 -20.54 8.38
N GLU A 143 -5.72 -19.92 7.96
CA GLU A 143 -4.94 -18.97 8.77
C GLU A 143 -5.36 -17.51 8.55
N THR A 144 -6.50 -17.26 7.93
CA THR A 144 -7.04 -15.91 7.89
C THR A 144 -7.62 -15.57 9.27
N LYS A 145 -7.05 -14.55 9.94
CA LYS A 145 -7.57 -13.99 11.21
C LYS A 145 -9.05 -13.55 11.16
N THR A 146 -9.69 -13.60 9.99
CA THR A 146 -11.13 -13.32 9.83
C THR A 146 -11.83 -14.49 9.13
N GLN A 147 -13.06 -14.78 9.57
CA GLN A 147 -13.95 -15.80 9.00
C GLN A 147 -14.98 -15.20 8.04
N ASP A 148 -14.93 -13.89 7.78
CA ASP A 148 -15.91 -13.21 6.94
C ASP A 148 -15.77 -13.58 5.45
N PRO A 149 -16.86 -14.03 4.79
CA PRO A 149 -16.83 -14.44 3.39
C PRO A 149 -16.59 -13.27 2.41
N ASN A 150 -16.70 -12.03 2.90
CA ASN A 150 -16.60 -10.81 2.11
C ASN A 150 -15.23 -10.12 2.21
N ILE A 151 -14.33 -10.60 3.10
CA ILE A 151 -12.97 -10.08 3.24
C ILE A 151 -11.99 -11.07 2.61
N PHE A 152 -11.14 -10.59 1.70
CA PHE A 152 -10.16 -11.43 1.02
C PHE A 152 -8.74 -11.10 1.45
N LEU A 153 -8.28 -11.76 2.51
CA LEU A 153 -6.90 -11.65 2.97
C LEU A 153 -6.07 -12.77 2.34
N PHE A 154 -5.14 -12.40 1.47
CA PHE A 154 -4.16 -13.34 0.94
C PHE A 154 -2.96 -13.42 1.88
N SER A 155 -2.58 -14.64 2.29
CA SER A 155 -1.33 -14.85 3.01
C SER A 155 -0.16 -14.60 2.07
N THR A 156 0.64 -13.58 2.37
CA THR A 156 1.84 -13.23 1.61
C THR A 156 2.86 -14.36 1.60
N VAL A 157 2.89 -15.19 2.65
CA VAL A 157 3.80 -16.33 2.76
C VAL A 157 3.42 -17.46 1.80
N LEU A 158 2.12 -17.73 1.64
CA LEU A 158 1.66 -18.76 0.70
C LEU A 158 1.85 -18.29 -0.75
N LEU A 159 1.54 -17.02 -1.02
CA LEU A 159 1.72 -16.42 -2.34
C LEU A 159 3.20 -16.45 -2.74
N ASP A 160 4.11 -16.08 -1.85
CA ASP A 160 5.56 -16.15 -2.09
C ASP A 160 6.04 -17.59 -2.34
N ARG A 161 5.57 -18.57 -1.54
CA ARG A 161 5.91 -19.99 -1.78
C ARG A 161 5.42 -20.48 -3.14
N VAL A 162 4.23 -20.08 -3.54
CA VAL A 162 3.60 -20.54 -4.79
C VAL A 162 4.26 -19.90 -5.99
N ILE A 163 4.61 -18.61 -5.91
CA ILE A 163 5.42 -17.95 -6.95
C ILE A 163 6.78 -18.61 -7.03
N LYS A 164 7.46 -18.85 -5.90
CA LYS A 164 8.75 -19.56 -5.90
C LYS A 164 8.65 -20.96 -6.50
N ALA A 165 7.60 -21.72 -6.17
CA ALA A 165 7.37 -23.04 -6.75
C ALA A 165 7.05 -22.96 -8.25
N PHE A 166 6.23 -21.99 -8.67
CA PHE A 166 5.90 -21.76 -10.06
C PHE A 166 7.14 -21.39 -10.87
N VAL A 167 7.95 -20.44 -10.39
CA VAL A 167 9.22 -20.05 -11.01
C VAL A 167 10.18 -21.24 -11.07
N ALA A 168 10.34 -21.99 -9.96
CA ALA A 168 11.22 -23.16 -9.92
C ALA A 168 10.80 -24.29 -10.88
N LEU A 169 9.51 -24.42 -11.19
CA LEU A 169 8.99 -25.44 -12.11
C LEU A 169 8.96 -24.96 -13.58
N PHE A 170 8.51 -23.74 -13.82
CA PHE A 170 8.34 -23.21 -15.17
C PHE A 170 9.66 -22.81 -15.81
N VAL A 171 10.62 -22.25 -15.07
CA VAL A 171 11.93 -21.86 -15.62
C VAL A 171 12.67 -23.04 -16.28
N PRO A 172 12.88 -24.19 -15.62
CA PRO A 172 13.55 -25.32 -16.25
C PRO A 172 12.72 -25.93 -17.38
N LEU A 173 11.39 -26.01 -17.24
CA LEU A 173 10.51 -26.50 -18.30
C LEU A 173 10.62 -25.62 -19.55
N TRP A 174 10.62 -24.29 -19.38
CA TRP A 174 10.74 -23.32 -20.47
C TRP A 174 12.10 -23.38 -21.16
N LEU A 175 13.16 -23.78 -20.44
CA LEU A 175 14.50 -23.98 -21.00
C LEU A 175 14.62 -25.27 -21.84
N VAL A 176 13.98 -26.35 -21.40
CA VAL A 176 14.10 -27.70 -22.00
C VAL A 176 13.07 -27.96 -23.10
N LEU A 177 11.88 -27.39 -22.99
CA LEU A 177 10.83 -27.57 -24.00
C LEU A 177 11.23 -27.15 -25.43
N PRO A 178 11.91 -26.01 -25.66
CA PRO A 178 12.28 -25.61 -27.02
C PRO A 178 13.33 -26.53 -27.63
N THR A 179 14.25 -27.10 -26.84
CA THR A 179 15.27 -28.02 -27.36
C THR A 179 14.63 -29.32 -27.86
N ILE A 180 13.64 -29.85 -27.13
CA ILE A 180 12.89 -31.06 -27.52
C ILE A 180 12.09 -30.80 -28.81
N ILE A 181 11.37 -29.66 -28.89
CA ILE A 181 10.55 -29.32 -30.05
C ILE A 181 11.42 -29.09 -31.29
N LEU A 182 12.57 -28.44 -31.15
CA LEU A 182 13.50 -28.20 -32.25
C LEU A 182 14.09 -29.51 -32.80
N GLN A 183 14.38 -30.48 -31.94
CA GLN A 183 14.86 -31.81 -32.36
C GLN A 183 13.78 -32.62 -33.10
N ALA A 184 12.52 -32.52 -32.68
CA ALA A 184 11.42 -33.24 -33.32
C ALA A 184 11.00 -32.65 -34.68
N SER A 185 11.34 -31.39 -34.96
CA SER A 185 10.94 -30.69 -36.17
C SER A 185 12.00 -30.84 -37.27
N SER A 186 11.61 -31.43 -38.40
CA SER A 186 12.48 -31.69 -39.57
C SER A 186 12.50 -30.55 -40.62
N GLY A 187 11.81 -29.43 -40.39
CA GLY A 187 11.75 -28.28 -41.31
C GLY A 187 12.44 -27.00 -40.81
N SER A 188 13.03 -26.20 -41.71
CA SER A 188 13.67 -24.93 -41.36
C SER A 188 12.69 -23.82 -40.94
N LEU A 189 11.52 -23.76 -41.59
CA LEU A 189 10.42 -22.84 -41.25
C LEU A 189 9.85 -23.05 -39.83
N PRO A 190 9.42 -24.26 -39.43
CA PRO A 190 8.89 -24.49 -38.09
C PRO A 190 9.94 -24.25 -36.99
N ARG A 191 11.23 -24.55 -37.24
CA ARG A 191 12.32 -24.23 -36.28
C ARG A 191 12.44 -22.73 -36.00
N SER A 192 12.34 -21.89 -37.04
CA SER A 192 12.40 -20.43 -36.89
C SER A 192 11.19 -19.87 -36.13
N ILE A 193 9.99 -20.41 -36.39
CA ILE A 193 8.77 -20.01 -35.67
C ILE A 193 8.87 -20.37 -34.19
N VAL A 194 9.33 -21.58 -33.86
CA VAL A 194 9.54 -22.02 -32.47
C VAL A 194 10.56 -21.12 -31.79
N PHE A 195 11.69 -20.84 -32.43
CA PHE A 195 12.71 -19.94 -31.90
C PHE A 195 12.17 -18.54 -31.59
N ALA A 196 11.44 -17.93 -32.53
CA ALA A 196 10.84 -16.62 -32.36
C ALA A 196 9.83 -16.59 -31.20
N PHE A 197 8.97 -17.61 -31.11
CA PHE A 197 7.97 -17.72 -30.04
C PHE A 197 8.62 -17.84 -28.66
N PHE A 198 9.65 -18.70 -28.51
CA PHE A 198 10.31 -18.90 -27.23
C PHE A 198 11.11 -17.67 -26.78
N ILE A 199 11.78 -16.96 -27.69
CA ILE A 199 12.48 -15.71 -27.37
C ILE A 199 11.48 -14.63 -26.95
N PHE A 200 10.41 -14.45 -27.72
CA PHE A 200 9.37 -13.48 -27.40
C PHE A 200 8.72 -13.79 -26.04
N GLY A 201 8.44 -15.06 -25.77
CA GLY A 201 7.92 -15.53 -24.50
C GLY A 201 8.88 -15.29 -23.32
N THR A 202 10.18 -15.55 -23.49
CA THR A 202 11.18 -15.22 -22.45
C THR A 202 11.27 -13.73 -22.17
N SER A 203 11.12 -12.88 -23.19
CA SER A 203 11.10 -11.42 -23.04
C SER A 203 9.92 -10.95 -22.17
N ILE A 204 8.72 -11.49 -22.42
CA ILE A 204 7.52 -11.19 -21.62
C ILE A 204 7.66 -11.72 -20.20
N MET A 205 8.15 -12.96 -20.02
CA MET A 205 8.35 -13.55 -18.69
C MET A 205 9.36 -12.76 -17.87
N LEU A 206 10.46 -12.31 -18.48
CA LEU A 206 11.43 -11.47 -17.78
C LEU A 206 10.85 -10.09 -17.43
N PHE A 207 10.07 -9.48 -18.33
CA PHE A 207 9.38 -8.21 -18.05
C PHE A 207 8.42 -8.33 -16.87
N ALA A 208 7.72 -9.45 -16.74
CA ALA A 208 6.81 -9.72 -15.63
C ALA A 208 7.54 -10.06 -14.32
N ALA A 209 8.67 -10.78 -14.40
CA ALA A 209 9.38 -11.32 -13.24
C ALA A 209 10.34 -10.35 -12.57
N VAL A 210 10.79 -9.31 -13.26
CA VAL A 210 11.99 -8.57 -12.87
C VAL A 210 11.71 -7.07 -12.74
N ASP A 211 11.64 -6.59 -11.50
CA ASP A 211 11.84 -5.16 -11.17
C ASP A 211 13.33 -4.76 -11.23
N LEU A 212 14.24 -5.66 -11.60
CA LEU A 212 15.66 -5.33 -11.70
C LEU A 212 15.96 -4.45 -12.91
N THR A 213 16.74 -3.41 -12.60
CA THR A 213 17.57 -2.60 -13.49
C THR A 213 17.87 -3.26 -14.82
N LYS A 214 17.48 -2.55 -15.90
CA LYS A 214 17.60 -2.82 -17.34
C LYS A 214 18.80 -3.66 -17.82
N HIS A 215 19.92 -3.64 -17.10
CA HIS A 215 21.14 -4.39 -17.41
C HIS A 215 21.01 -5.90 -17.21
N ASN A 216 20.39 -6.36 -16.12
CA ASN A 216 20.25 -7.80 -15.85
C ASN A 216 19.30 -8.47 -16.85
N PHE A 217 18.30 -7.71 -17.34
CA PHE A 217 17.42 -8.14 -18.42
C PHE A 217 18.18 -8.44 -19.71
N LEU A 218 19.03 -7.51 -20.15
CA LEU A 218 19.79 -7.66 -21.38
C LEU A 218 20.78 -8.83 -21.30
N VAL A 219 21.46 -8.98 -20.16
CA VAL A 219 22.40 -10.10 -19.96
C VAL A 219 21.67 -11.44 -20.04
N ALA A 220 20.55 -11.60 -19.33
CA ALA A 220 19.77 -12.84 -19.33
C ALA A 220 19.24 -13.20 -20.72
N LEU A 221 18.70 -12.22 -21.45
CA LEU A 221 18.20 -12.39 -22.82
C LEU A 221 19.32 -12.81 -23.79
N ILE A 222 20.48 -12.16 -23.72
CA ILE A 222 21.64 -12.48 -24.56
C ILE A 222 22.15 -13.90 -24.26
N THR A 223 22.27 -14.28 -22.98
CA THR A 223 22.68 -15.64 -22.61
C THR A 223 21.67 -16.69 -23.09
N TYR A 224 20.37 -16.41 -23.02
CA TYR A 224 19.37 -17.36 -23.49
C TYR A 224 19.37 -17.48 -25.03
N ALA A 225 19.44 -16.36 -25.74
CA ALA A 225 19.47 -16.35 -27.21
C ALA A 225 20.71 -17.05 -27.77
N THR A 226 21.88 -16.87 -27.14
CA THR A 226 23.13 -17.55 -27.53
C THR A 226 23.06 -19.06 -27.32
N LEU A 227 22.50 -19.51 -26.19
CA LEU A 227 22.33 -20.93 -25.87
C LEU A 227 21.36 -21.61 -26.84
N LEU A 228 20.24 -20.95 -27.16
CA LEU A 228 19.27 -21.43 -28.14
C LEU A 228 19.84 -21.45 -29.57
N GLY A 229 20.64 -20.44 -29.92
CA GLY A 229 21.34 -20.35 -31.21
C GLY A 229 22.39 -21.45 -31.38
N ALA A 230 23.13 -21.80 -30.33
CA ALA A 230 24.09 -22.90 -30.34
C ALA A 230 23.40 -24.24 -30.63
N PHE A 231 22.27 -24.53 -29.98
CA PHE A 231 21.50 -25.75 -30.26
C PHE A 231 20.92 -25.79 -31.68
N LEU A 232 20.53 -24.64 -32.22
CA LEU A 232 20.07 -24.57 -33.60
C LEU A 232 21.20 -24.87 -34.59
N ALA A 233 22.42 -24.40 -34.30
CA ALA A 233 23.61 -24.64 -35.11
C ALA A 233 24.12 -26.08 -35.05
N GLU A 234 24.01 -26.73 -33.89
CA GLU A 234 24.42 -28.13 -33.68
C GLU A 234 23.44 -29.15 -34.28
N SER A 235 22.18 -28.74 -34.51
CA SER A 235 21.12 -29.57 -35.14
C SER A 235 21.19 -29.65 -36.68
N ARG A 236 22.34 -29.32 -37.27
CA ARG A 236 22.56 -29.21 -38.72
C ARG A 236 23.42 -30.34 -39.28
#